data_AF-A0A5F2GGX1-F1
#
_entry.id   AF-A0A5F2GGX1-F1
#
_cell.length_a   1.000
_cell.length_b   1.000
_cell.length_c   1.000
_cell.angle_alpha   90.00
_cell.angle_beta   90.00
_cell.angle_gamma   90.00
#
_symmetry.space_group_name_H-M   'P 1'
#
loop_
_entity.id
_entity.type
_entity.pdbx_description
1 polymer ?
#
loop_
_entity_poly.entity_id
_entity_poly.type
_entity_poly.pdbx_seq_one_letter_code
_entity_poly.pdbx_strand_id
1 'polypeptide(L)'
;MDISRIEQRILHLLAQGGRIEMEKNASKKIASVQCLTRDGWRYPGVDLELFRKLRRKKAVSSSGGGPYRITRRGLELVRAELDNR
;
A
#
# COMPACT_ATOMS: atom_id res chain seq x y z
N MET A 1 -5.05 4.52 17.90
CA MET A 1 -4.79 4.50 16.44
C MET A 1 -4.33 3.12 16.08
N ASP A 2 -5.23 2.35 15.49
CA ASP A 2 -5.03 0.93 15.25
C ASP A 2 -4.61 0.72 13.80
N ILE A 3 -3.44 0.11 13.65
CA ILE A 3 -2.87 -0.34 12.39
C ILE A 3 -2.69 -1.84 12.56
N SER A 4 -3.37 -2.62 11.72
CA SER A 4 -3.24 -4.06 11.69
C SER A 4 -1.83 -4.49 11.27
N ARG A 5 -1.39 -5.69 11.64
CA ARG A 5 -0.11 -6.28 11.19
C ARG A 5 0.02 -6.28 9.66
N ILE A 6 -1.09 -6.51 8.96
CA ILE A 6 -1.11 -6.52 7.49
C ILE A 6 -0.91 -5.09 6.95
N GLU A 7 -1.61 -4.10 7.50
CA GLU A 7 -1.42 -2.69 7.14
C GLU A 7 0.04 -2.27 7.37
N GLN A 8 0.60 -2.66 8.52
CA GLN A 8 2.00 -2.39 8.87
C GLN A 8 2.97 -3.00 7.85
N ARG A 9 2.76 -4.25 7.45
CA ARG A 9 3.61 -4.93 6.47
C ARG A 9 3.56 -4.27 5.10
N ILE A 10 2.37 -3.87 4.63
CA ILE A 10 2.26 -3.09 3.39
C ILE A 10 3.01 -1.77 3.51
N LEU A 11 2.87 -1.04 4.61
CA LEU A 11 3.58 0.23 4.79
C LEU A 11 5.11 0.05 4.74
N HIS A 12 5.65 -1.03 5.32
CA HIS A 12 7.07 -1.35 5.18
C HIS A 12 7.48 -1.61 3.73
N LEU A 13 6.71 -2.44 3.00
CA LEU A 13 6.99 -2.71 1.58
C LEU A 13 7.01 -1.43 0.74
N LEU A 14 6.07 -0.51 1.00
CA LEU A 14 6.02 0.76 0.30
C LEU A 14 7.15 1.71 0.72
N ALA A 15 7.52 1.72 2.01
CA ALA A 15 8.65 2.50 2.53
C ALA A 15 9.98 2.06 1.90
N GLN A 16 10.13 0.78 1.58
CA GLN A 16 11.30 0.20 0.90
C GLN A 16 11.33 0.48 -0.61
N GLY A 17 10.37 1.24 -1.15
CA GLY A 17 10.29 1.58 -2.57
C GLY A 17 9.22 0.80 -3.34
N GLY A 18 8.35 0.06 -2.65
CA GLY A 18 7.18 -0.58 -3.25
C GLY A 18 6.10 0.41 -3.71
N ARG A 19 5.11 -0.12 -4.41
CA ARG A 19 3.98 0.64 -4.96
C ARG A 19 2.71 -0.19 -5.00
N ILE A 20 1.56 0.47 -4.92
CA ILE A 20 0.25 -0.16 -5.15
C ILE A 20 -0.24 0.24 -6.52
N GLU A 21 -0.51 -0.76 -7.35
CA GLU A 21 -1.17 -0.60 -8.64
C GLU A 21 -2.63 -1.02 -8.51
N MET A 22 -3.48 -0.35 -9.29
CA MET A 22 -4.91 -0.62 -9.34
C MET A 22 -5.26 -1.02 -10.76
N GLU A 23 -5.89 -2.17 -10.89
CA GLU A 23 -6.41 -2.66 -12.15
C GLU A 23 -7.83 -2.14 -12.33
N LYS A 24 -8.14 -1.60 -13.50
CA LYS A 24 -9.49 -1.14 -13.84
C LYS A 24 -10.11 -2.12 -14.83
N ASN A 25 -11.37 -2.46 -14.63
CA ASN A 25 -12.13 -3.24 -15.59
C ASN A 25 -12.51 -2.40 -16.83
N ALA A 26 -13.14 -3.04 -17.82
CA ALA A 26 -13.62 -2.40 -19.05
C ALA A 26 -14.54 -1.18 -18.79
N SER A 27 -15.25 -1.15 -17.66
CA SER A 27 -16.10 -0.04 -17.23
C SER A 27 -15.36 1.06 -16.45
N LYS A 28 -14.02 1.08 -16.47
CA LYS A 28 -13.14 2.00 -15.72
C LYS A 28 -13.30 1.94 -14.19
N LYS A 29 -13.99 0.94 -13.64
CA LYS A 29 -14.10 0.71 -12.19
C LYS A 29 -12.88 -0.05 -11.70
N ILE A 30 -12.43 0.22 -10.48
CA ILE A 30 -11.32 -0.51 -9.86
C ILE A 30 -11.78 -1.96 -9.63
N ALA A 31 -11.12 -2.89 -10.32
CA ALA A 31 -11.41 -4.32 -10.26
C ALA A 31 -10.58 -5.01 -9.18
N SER A 32 -9.29 -4.70 -9.13
CA SER A 32 -8.35 -5.29 -8.18
C SER A 32 -7.25 -4.30 -7.84
N VAL A 33 -6.52 -4.60 -6.75
CA VAL A 33 -5.31 -3.88 -6.37
C VAL A 33 -4.19 -4.89 -6.17
N GLN A 34 -2.97 -4.48 -6.49
CA GLN A 34 -1.78 -5.28 -6.28
C GLN A 34 -0.69 -4.42 -5.66
N CYS A 35 0.04 -4.99 -4.71
CA CYS A 35 1.17 -4.33 -4.09
C CYS A 35 2.43 -4.96 -4.68
N LEU A 36 3.28 -4.13 -5.24
CA LEU A 36 4.56 -4.53 -5.79
C LEU A 36 5.68 -4.06 -4.87
N THR A 37 6.68 -4.90 -4.66
CA THR A 37 7.94 -4.51 -4.01
C THR A 37 8.77 -3.63 -4.96
N ARG A 38 9.87 -3.08 -4.45
CA ARG A 38 10.84 -2.33 -5.27
C ARG A 38 11.34 -3.12 -6.49
N ASP A 39 11.44 -4.44 -6.34
CA ASP A 39 11.94 -5.37 -7.36
C ASP A 39 10.81 -5.92 -8.27
N GLY A 40 9.56 -5.49 -8.06
CA GLY A 40 8.43 -5.87 -8.91
C GLY A 40 7.69 -7.13 -8.48
N TRP A 41 8.03 -7.73 -7.33
CA TRP A 41 7.30 -8.90 -6.81
C TRP A 41 5.93 -8.52 -6.29
N ARG A 42 4.92 -9.31 -6.65
CA ARG A 42 3.55 -9.14 -6.14
C ARG A 42 3.42 -9.70 -4.72
N TYR A 43 2.99 -8.84 -3.81
CA TYR A 43 2.58 -9.25 -2.47
C TYR A 43 1.10 -9.69 -2.49
N PRO A 44 0.77 -10.91 -2.04
CA PRO A 44 -0.58 -11.47 -2.16
C PRO A 44 -1.58 -10.90 -1.15
N GLY A 45 -1.13 -10.29 -0.04
CA GLY A 45 -2.00 -9.86 1.06
C GLY A 45 -2.61 -8.47 0.90
N VAL A 46 -2.77 -7.95 -0.33
CA VAL A 46 -3.44 -6.67 -0.57
C VAL A 46 -4.80 -6.88 -1.23
N ASP A 47 -5.83 -6.26 -0.66
CA ASP A 47 -7.18 -6.22 -1.22
C ASP A 47 -7.70 -4.77 -1.23
N LEU A 48 -8.79 -4.52 -1.97
CA LEU A 48 -9.48 -3.25 -2.04
C LEU A 48 -9.85 -2.68 -0.67
N GLU A 49 -10.27 -3.50 0.29
CA GLU A 49 -10.60 -3.02 1.63
C GLU A 49 -9.37 -2.46 2.34
N LEU A 50 -8.26 -3.20 2.30
CA LEU A 50 -6.99 -2.78 2.89
C LEU A 50 -6.50 -1.48 2.24
N PHE A 51 -6.54 -1.42 0.91
CA PHE A 51 -6.19 -0.22 0.17
C PHE A 51 -7.05 0.99 0.56
N ARG A 52 -8.37 0.81 0.72
CA ARG A 52 -9.27 1.86 1.21
C ARG A 52 -8.94 2.30 2.64
N LYS A 53 -8.52 1.39 3.52
CA LYS A 53 -8.06 1.73 4.88
C LYS A 53 -6.80 2.59 4.85
N LEU A 54 -5.80 2.20 4.06
CA LEU A 54 -4.56 2.97 3.88
C LEU A 54 -4.83 4.38 3.32
N ARG A 55 -5.73 4.49 2.33
CA ARG A 55 -6.15 5.80 1.80
C ARG A 55 -6.87 6.67 2.82
N ARG A 56 -7.80 6.11 3.60
CA ARG A 56 -8.50 6.83 4.68
C ARG A 56 -7.53 7.41 5.72
N LYS A 57 -6.44 6.69 6.01
CA LYS A 57 -5.37 7.15 6.92
C LYS A 57 -4.39 8.13 6.27
N LYS A 58 -4.59 8.51 4.99
CA LYS A 58 -3.67 9.31 4.17
C LYS A 58 -2.27 8.70 4.05
N ALA A 59 -2.15 7.39 4.24
CA ALA A 59 -0.86 6.70 4.27
C ALA A 59 -0.26 6.47 2.87
N VAL A 60 -1.12 6.46 1.85
CA VAL A 60 -0.72 6.29 0.45
C VAL A 60 -1.40 7.33 -0.43
N SER A 61 -0.71 7.77 -1.48
CA SER A 61 -1.24 8.69 -2.49
C SER A 61 -0.73 8.33 -3.88
N SER A 62 -1.51 8.67 -4.90
CA SER A 62 -1.10 8.62 -6.31
C SER A 62 -0.78 10.03 -6.79
N SER A 63 0.17 10.16 -7.71
CA SER A 63 0.54 11.40 -8.38
C SER A 63 0.42 11.22 -9.89
N GLY A 64 -0.22 12.16 -10.59
CA GLY A 64 -0.31 12.15 -12.06
C GLY A 64 -1.01 10.92 -12.66
N GLY A 65 -1.91 10.27 -11.90
CA GLY A 65 -2.55 9.02 -12.33
C GLY A 65 -1.66 7.79 -12.28
N GLY A 66 -0.43 7.92 -11.75
CA GLY A 66 0.50 6.81 -11.55
C GLY A 66 0.14 5.90 -10.37
N PRO A 67 1.00 4.92 -10.06
CA PRO A 67 0.79 4.00 -8.95
C PRO A 67 0.78 4.74 -7.59
N TYR A 68 0.10 4.15 -6.61
CA TYR A 68 0.05 4.67 -5.25
C TYR A 68 1.36 4.37 -4.53
N ARG A 69 1.95 5.39 -3.90
CA ARG A 69 3.17 5.30 -3.10
C ARG A 69 2.91 5.76 -1.68
N ILE A 70 3.81 5.39 -0.77
CA ILE A 70 3.76 5.85 0.62
C ILE A 70 3.87 7.38 0.68
N THR A 71 3.08 8.01 1.55
CA THR A 71 3.17 9.44 1.83
C THR A 71 4.08 9.69 3.03
N ARG A 72 4.42 10.96 3.29
CA ARG A 72 5.05 11.35 4.57
C ARG A 72 4.24 10.88 5.77
N ARG A 73 2.91 11.01 5.74
CA ARG A 73 2.03 10.50 6.79
C ARG A 73 2.12 8.98 6.90
N GLY A 74 2.18 8.27 5.77
CA GLY A 74 2.37 6.81 5.76
C GLY A 74 3.67 6.39 6.43
N LEU A 75 4.76 7.11 6.20
CA LEU A 75 6.05 6.87 6.86
C LEU A 75 5.99 7.08 8.38
N GLU A 76 5.29 8.11 8.85
CA GLU A 76 5.08 8.31 10.30
C GLU A 76 4.27 7.17 10.95
N LEU A 77 3.44 6.49 10.17
CA LEU A 77 2.68 5.32 10.61
C LEU A 77 3.51 4.02 10.54
N VAL A 78 4.70 4.05 9.92
CA VAL A 78 5.64 2.93 9.95
C VAL A 78 6.25 2.86 11.34
N ARG A 79 5.85 1.85 12.11
CA ARG A 79 6.50 1.49 13.38
C ARG A 79 7.83 0.82 13.07
N ALA A 80 8.80 0.95 13.97
CA ALA A 80 10.00 0.12 13.92
C ALA A 80 9.58 -1.35 13.87
N GLU A 81 10.07 -2.09 12.87
CA GLU A 81 9.83 -3.52 12.75
C GLU A 81 10.47 -4.21 13.96
N LEU A 82 9.65 -4.52 14.98
CA LEU A 82 10.10 -5.15 16.23
C LEU A 82 10.43 -6.64 16.06
N ASP A 83 10.44 -7.16 14.85
CA ASP A 83 10.55 -8.60 14.62
C ASP A 83 11.27 -8.88 13.30
N ASN A 84 12.60 -8.69 13.32
CA ASN A 84 13.50 -9.38 12.40
C ASN A 84 14.09 -10.56 13.15
N ARG A 85 13.34 -11.65 13.24
CA ARG A 85 13.82 -12.92 13.76
C ARG A 85 13.24 -14.09 12.96
#